data_AF-A0A2V6E2N4-F1
#
_entry.id   AF-A0A2V6E2N4-F1
#
_cell.length_a   1.000
_cell.length_b   1.000
_cell.length_c   1.000
_cell.angle_alpha   90.00
_cell.angle_beta   90.00
_cell.angle_gamma   90.00
#
_symmetry.space_group_name_H-M   'P 1'
#
loop_
_entity.id
_entity.type
_entity.pdbx_description
1 polymer ?
#
loop_
_entity_poly.entity_id
_entity_poly.type
_entity_poly.pdbx_seq_one_letter_code
_entity_poly.pdbx_strand_id
1 'polypeptide(L)'
;MKKHWSKLADGWRNTGTSFAPVRFIGEMRELTVEGVRSADLTEADWMNGLEWAGEVSFKQAPCREAGDQGILLDGLANLTVFRQCGRWTQWVDFEPDPVQVQKVKGNWQAQQDTWLLRDSIPGAEDFANAGVK
;
A
#
# COMPACT_ATOMS: atom_id res chain seq x y z
N MET A 1 -7.06 -2.08 13.71
CA MET A 1 -5.74 -2.48 13.17
C MET A 1 -5.10 -1.27 12.52
N LYS A 2 -3.85 -0.93 12.88
CA LYS A 2 -3.08 0.10 12.17
C LYS A 2 -2.60 -0.51 10.87
N LYS A 3 -2.94 0.13 9.76
CA LYS A 3 -2.74 -0.41 8.43
C LYS A 3 -1.38 0.04 7.87
N HIS A 4 -0.50 -0.86 7.43
CA HIS A 4 0.84 -0.51 6.96
C HIS A 4 1.59 -1.62 6.23
N TRP A 5 2.39 -1.21 5.24
CA TRP A 5 3.53 -1.98 4.73
C TRP A 5 4.70 -1.94 5.70
N SER A 6 5.42 -3.05 5.80
CA SER A 6 6.65 -3.13 6.62
C SER A 6 7.84 -3.57 5.79
N LYS A 7 8.99 -2.93 6.04
CA LYS A 7 10.26 -3.28 5.42
C LYS A 7 10.85 -4.52 6.09
N LEU A 8 11.03 -5.57 5.31
CA LEU A 8 11.73 -6.80 5.65
C LEU A 8 13.06 -6.88 4.87
N ALA A 9 13.78 -8.00 5.02
CA ALA A 9 15.11 -8.18 4.43
C ALA A 9 15.13 -8.16 2.88
N ASP A 10 14.02 -8.58 2.26
CA ASP A 10 13.87 -8.80 0.82
C ASP A 10 12.92 -7.80 0.14
N GLY A 11 12.31 -6.90 0.89
CA GLY A 11 11.42 -5.88 0.37
C GLY A 11 10.41 -5.40 1.38
N TRP A 12 9.38 -4.74 0.90
CA TRP A 12 8.22 -4.32 1.67
C TRP A 12 7.14 -5.41 1.58
N ARG A 13 6.42 -5.66 2.67
CA ARG A 13 5.31 -6.62 2.70
C ARG A 13 4.08 -6.14 3.46
N ASN A 14 2.92 -6.66 3.08
CA ASN A 14 1.62 -6.51 3.75
C ASN A 14 0.75 -7.78 3.60
N THR A 15 -0.32 -7.89 4.38
CA THR A 15 -1.37 -8.92 4.24
C THR A 15 -2.76 -8.34 4.38
N GLY A 16 -3.65 -8.74 3.48
CA GLY A 16 -4.93 -8.07 3.30
C GLY A 16 -6.03 -8.95 2.71
N THR A 17 -7.17 -8.30 2.47
CA THR A 17 -8.35 -8.86 1.81
C THR A 17 -8.86 -7.90 0.74
N SER A 18 -9.20 -8.39 -0.46
CA SER A 18 -9.73 -7.55 -1.55
C SER A 18 -11.27 -7.44 -1.50
N PHE A 19 -11.92 -6.99 -2.59
CA PHE A 19 -13.38 -6.81 -2.68
C PHE A 19 -14.21 -8.11 -2.47
N ALA A 20 -13.54 -9.26 -2.42
CA ALA A 20 -14.07 -10.53 -1.96
C ALA A 20 -13.19 -11.02 -0.78
N PRO A 21 -13.64 -11.93 0.11
CA PRO A 21 -12.90 -12.38 1.30
C PRO A 21 -11.61 -13.18 1.00
N VAL A 22 -11.04 -12.98 -0.17
CA VAL A 22 -9.82 -13.55 -0.71
C VAL A 22 -8.63 -12.94 0.05
N ARG A 23 -7.95 -13.75 0.84
CA ARG A 23 -6.79 -13.36 1.63
C ARG A 23 -5.51 -13.44 0.81
N PHE A 24 -4.58 -12.53 1.07
CA PHE A 24 -3.31 -12.51 0.36
C PHE A 24 -2.18 -11.85 1.14
N ILE A 25 -0.96 -12.10 0.67
CA ILE A 25 0.27 -11.42 1.05
C ILE A 25 0.76 -10.66 -0.18
N GLY A 26 1.09 -9.38 -0.01
CA GLY A 26 1.76 -8.57 -1.00
C GLY A 26 3.25 -8.43 -0.69
N GLU A 27 4.04 -8.40 -1.76
CA GLU A 27 5.47 -8.11 -1.71
C GLU A 27 5.83 -7.08 -2.78
N MET A 28 6.63 -6.10 -2.38
CA MET A 28 7.14 -5.03 -3.24
C MET A 28 8.64 -4.87 -3.00
N ARG A 29 9.44 -4.75 -4.05
CA ARG A 29 10.90 -4.64 -3.90
C ARG A 29 11.34 -3.38 -3.19
N GLU A 30 10.69 -2.27 -3.50
CA GLU A 30 10.99 -0.97 -2.94
C GLU A 30 9.75 -0.09 -2.89
N LEU A 31 9.65 0.75 -1.86
CA LEU A 31 8.67 1.81 -1.76
C LEU A 31 9.43 3.12 -1.64
N THR A 32 9.63 3.77 -2.79
CA THR A 32 10.52 4.92 -2.92
C THR A 32 9.72 6.16 -3.26
N VAL A 33 9.82 7.20 -2.42
CA VAL A 33 9.18 8.49 -2.69
C VAL A 33 9.77 9.09 -3.96
N GLU A 34 8.90 9.46 -4.88
CA GLU A 34 9.26 10.16 -6.12
C GLU A 34 9.15 11.67 -5.93
N GLY A 35 8.08 12.13 -5.30
CA GLY A 35 7.78 13.54 -5.17
C GLY A 35 6.96 13.85 -3.94
N VAL A 36 7.05 15.11 -3.50
CA VAL A 36 6.20 15.69 -2.47
C VAL A 36 5.67 17.01 -3.01
N ARG A 37 4.35 17.14 -3.09
CA ARG A 37 3.67 18.36 -3.51
C ARG A 37 2.91 18.95 -2.34
N SER A 38 3.33 20.14 -1.90
CA SER A 38 2.58 20.87 -0.87
C SER A 38 1.34 21.53 -1.47
N ALA A 39 0.27 21.58 -0.69
CA ALA A 39 -0.91 22.37 -0.99
C ALA A 39 -0.82 23.74 -0.29
N ASP A 40 -1.37 24.77 -0.95
CA ASP A 40 -1.52 26.08 -0.32
C ASP A 40 -2.64 26.03 0.72
N LEU A 41 -2.37 26.57 1.91
CA LEU A 41 -3.33 26.60 3.01
C LEU A 41 -4.10 27.93 3.03
N THR A 42 -5.42 27.85 3.21
CA THR A 42 -6.29 29.02 3.35
C THR A 42 -6.28 29.55 4.80
N GLU A 43 -6.77 30.77 5.03
CA GLU A 43 -6.95 31.29 6.40
C GLU A 43 -7.83 30.39 7.28
N ALA A 44 -8.86 29.78 6.69
CA ALA A 44 -9.74 28.84 7.39
C ALA A 44 -8.97 27.59 7.86
N ASP A 45 -8.05 27.08 7.04
CA ASP A 45 -7.22 25.92 7.38
C ASP A 45 -6.32 26.21 8.58
N TRP A 46 -5.65 27.36 8.58
CA TRP A 46 -4.83 27.81 9.70
C TRP A 46 -5.64 27.95 10.98
N MET A 47 -6.85 28.53 10.91
CA MET A 47 -7.76 28.63 12.06
C MET A 47 -8.19 27.26 12.61
N ASN A 48 -8.29 26.25 11.76
CA ASN A 48 -8.56 24.87 12.16
C ASN A 48 -7.33 24.13 12.69
N GLY A 49 -6.15 24.77 12.68
CA GLY A 49 -4.88 24.23 13.18
C GLY A 49 -4.16 23.33 12.18
N LEU A 50 -4.49 23.42 10.88
CA LEU A 50 -3.71 22.80 9.82
C LEU A 50 -2.41 23.59 9.64
N GLU A 51 -1.27 22.89 9.69
CA GLU A 51 0.09 23.46 9.59
C GLU A 51 0.76 23.15 8.26
N TRP A 52 0.38 22.03 7.64
CA TRP A 52 0.86 21.59 6.34
C TRP A 52 -0.14 20.60 5.75
N ALA A 53 -0.32 20.64 4.43
CA ALA A 53 -1.02 19.60 3.69
C ALA A 53 -0.30 19.37 2.37
N GLY A 54 -0.38 18.15 1.87
CA GLY A 54 0.23 17.81 0.60
C GLY A 54 0.09 16.34 0.25
N GLU A 55 0.67 16.00 -0.88
CA GLU A 55 0.62 14.67 -1.46
C GLU A 55 2.05 14.13 -1.61
N VAL A 56 2.22 12.84 -1.31
CA VAL A 56 3.46 12.09 -1.51
C VAL A 56 3.22 11.06 -2.61
N SER A 57 3.97 11.17 -3.72
CA SER A 57 3.96 10.20 -4.81
C SER A 57 5.12 9.21 -4.70
N PHE A 58 4.97 8.03 -5.30
CA PHE A 58 5.93 6.93 -5.21
C PHE A 58 6.33 6.47 -6.60
N LYS A 59 7.59 6.06 -6.75
CA LYS A 59 8.07 5.48 -8.00
C LYS A 59 7.36 4.16 -8.27
N GLN A 60 7.17 3.87 -9.56
CA GLN A 60 6.83 2.53 -10.01
C GLN A 60 7.88 1.52 -9.52
N ALA A 61 7.42 0.41 -8.97
CA ALA A 61 8.27 -0.65 -8.43
C ALA A 61 7.68 -2.05 -8.71
N PRO A 62 8.52 -3.08 -8.86
CA PRO A 62 8.03 -4.44 -9.03
C PRO A 62 7.30 -4.95 -7.77
N CYS A 63 6.09 -5.47 -7.97
CA CYS A 63 5.28 -6.12 -6.95
C CYS A 63 4.82 -7.52 -7.37
N ARG A 64 4.38 -8.32 -6.39
CA ARG A 64 3.71 -9.61 -6.59
C ARG A 64 2.88 -9.98 -5.37
N GLU A 65 1.95 -10.90 -5.54
CA GLU A 65 1.11 -11.41 -4.44
C GLU A 65 1.07 -12.94 -4.42
N ALA A 66 0.73 -13.49 -3.26
CA ALA A 66 0.40 -14.90 -3.06
C ALA A 66 -0.80 -15.01 -2.12
N GLY A 67 -1.55 -16.11 -2.18
CA GLY A 67 -2.75 -16.28 -1.35
C GLY A 67 -3.85 -17.03 -2.06
N ASP A 68 -5.08 -16.76 -1.61
CA ASP A 68 -6.29 -17.31 -2.20
C ASP A 68 -6.38 -16.96 -3.70
N GLN A 69 -6.96 -17.87 -4.48
CA GLN A 69 -7.16 -17.68 -5.91
C GLN A 69 -8.04 -16.44 -6.17
N GLY A 70 -7.59 -15.58 -7.08
CA GLY A 70 -8.32 -14.36 -7.42
C GLY A 70 -7.56 -13.48 -8.41
N ILE A 71 -8.18 -12.36 -8.78
CA ILE A 71 -7.56 -11.33 -9.60
C ILE A 71 -6.77 -10.38 -8.70
N LEU A 72 -5.54 -10.06 -9.11
CA LEU A 72 -4.63 -9.13 -8.47
C LEU A 72 -5.16 -7.68 -8.53
N LEU A 73 -4.86 -6.90 -7.48
CA LEU A 73 -4.76 -5.42 -7.39
C LEU A 73 -5.67 -4.53 -8.27
N ASP A 74 -6.39 -3.63 -7.59
CA ASP A 74 -6.88 -2.35 -8.14
C ASP A 74 -5.67 -1.41 -8.33
N GLY A 75 -5.58 -0.71 -9.49
CA GLY A 75 -4.47 0.22 -9.78
C GLY A 75 -3.36 -0.28 -10.73
N LEU A 76 -3.36 -1.57 -11.12
CA LEU A 76 -2.54 -2.03 -12.25
C LEU A 76 -3.20 -1.64 -13.57
N ALA A 77 -2.94 -0.42 -14.04
CA ALA A 77 -3.43 0.03 -15.33
C ALA A 77 -2.93 -0.95 -16.42
N ASN A 78 -3.87 -1.78 -16.93
CA ASN A 78 -3.72 -2.67 -18.09
C ASN A 78 -3.15 -4.09 -17.86
N LEU A 79 -3.04 -4.60 -16.62
CA LEU A 79 -2.62 -5.99 -16.39
C LEU A 79 -3.60 -6.76 -15.50
N THR A 80 -4.20 -7.81 -16.06
CA THR A 80 -4.93 -8.82 -15.27
C THR A 80 -3.96 -9.92 -14.86
N VAL A 81 -3.53 -9.91 -13.60
CA VAL A 81 -2.72 -10.99 -13.03
C VAL A 81 -3.63 -11.90 -12.22
N PHE A 82 -3.52 -13.21 -12.47
CA PHE A 82 -4.26 -14.23 -11.73
C PHE A 82 -3.38 -14.82 -10.63
N ARG A 83 -3.81 -14.69 -9.37
CA ARG A 83 -3.20 -15.42 -8.24
C ARG A 83 -3.64 -16.87 -8.28
N GLN A 84 -2.69 -17.78 -8.09
CA GLN A 84 -2.92 -19.21 -7.93
C GLN A 84 -2.53 -19.61 -6.51
N CYS A 85 -3.37 -20.41 -5.85
CA CYS A 85 -3.08 -20.89 -4.49
C CYS A 85 -1.73 -21.64 -4.44
N GLY A 86 -0.94 -21.36 -3.39
CA GLY A 86 0.37 -21.96 -3.18
C GLY A 86 1.50 -21.41 -4.05
N ARG A 87 1.28 -20.31 -4.77
CA ARG A 87 2.28 -19.74 -5.68
C ARG A 87 2.29 -18.22 -5.61
N TRP A 88 3.50 -17.65 -5.69
CA TRP A 88 3.66 -16.25 -6.03
C TRP A 88 3.23 -16.01 -7.48
N THR A 89 2.60 -14.87 -7.72
CA THR A 89 2.46 -14.35 -9.08
C THR A 89 3.83 -13.98 -9.66
N GLN A 90 3.88 -13.80 -10.98
CA GLN A 90 5.03 -13.14 -11.59
C GLN A 90 5.20 -11.72 -11.03
N TRP A 91 6.42 -11.21 -11.07
CA TRP A 91 6.69 -9.81 -10.80
C TRP A 91 6.04 -8.95 -11.89
N VAL A 92 5.33 -7.91 -11.47
CA VAL A 92 4.75 -6.90 -12.36
C VAL A 92 5.08 -5.52 -11.84
N ASP A 93 5.23 -4.56 -12.75
CA ASP A 93 5.46 -3.17 -12.36
C ASP A 93 4.15 -2.56 -11.85
N PHE A 94 4.22 -1.93 -10.68
CA PHE A 94 3.09 -1.29 -10.02
C PHE A 94 3.49 0.10 -9.55
N GLU A 95 2.63 1.07 -9.80
CA GLU A 95 2.76 2.43 -9.31
C GLU A 95 1.70 2.66 -8.21
N PRO A 96 2.10 2.82 -6.94
CA PRO A 96 1.15 3.08 -5.87
C PRO A 96 0.45 4.42 -6.04
N ASP A 97 -0.84 4.47 -5.70
CA ASP A 97 -1.55 5.74 -5.57
C ASP A 97 -0.82 6.69 -4.60
N PRO A 98 -0.77 7.99 -4.91
CA PRO A 98 -0.22 8.97 -3.99
C PRO A 98 -0.95 8.97 -2.63
N VAL A 99 -0.20 9.29 -1.58
CA VAL A 99 -0.75 9.39 -0.21
C VAL A 99 -0.92 10.85 0.15
N GLN A 100 -2.15 11.24 0.45
CA GLN A 100 -2.48 12.53 1.03
C GLN A 100 -2.06 12.57 2.49
N VAL A 101 -1.27 13.58 2.86
CA VAL A 101 -0.69 13.76 4.18
C VAL A 101 -1.00 15.19 4.66
N GLN A 102 -1.30 15.31 5.94
CA GLN A 102 -1.54 16.59 6.60
C GLN A 102 -0.91 16.63 7.98
N LYS A 103 -0.51 17.81 8.42
CA LYS A 103 -0.04 18.08 9.77
C LYS A 103 -1.04 18.99 10.46
N VAL A 104 -1.72 18.49 11.49
CA VAL A 104 -2.75 19.22 12.22
C VAL A 104 -2.36 19.29 13.69
N LYS A 105 -2.19 20.51 14.21
CA LYS A 105 -1.83 20.77 15.62
C LYS A 105 -0.65 19.92 16.10
N GLY A 106 0.44 19.95 15.35
CA GLY A 106 1.66 19.19 15.59
C GLY A 106 1.62 17.70 15.20
N ASN A 107 0.45 17.15 14.83
CA ASN A 107 0.29 15.73 14.55
C ASN A 107 0.20 15.45 13.05
N TRP A 108 1.05 14.54 12.56
CA TRP A 108 0.98 14.05 11.20
C TRP A 108 -0.14 13.02 11.04
N GLN A 109 -0.91 13.18 9.96
CA GLN A 109 -2.02 12.31 9.59
C GLN A 109 -1.91 12.01 8.10
N ALA A 110 -2.23 10.78 7.71
CA ALA A 110 -2.30 10.37 6.32
C ALA A 110 -3.69 9.81 6.02
N GLN A 111 -4.18 10.01 4.79
CA GLN A 111 -5.42 9.39 4.33
C GLN A 111 -5.24 7.86 4.34
N GLN A 112 -5.97 7.18 5.24
CA GLN A 112 -5.84 5.73 5.44
C GLN A 112 -6.57 4.89 4.38
N ASP A 113 -7.32 5.54 3.51
CA ASP A 113 -8.02 4.89 2.43
C ASP A 113 -7.16 4.95 1.17
N THR A 114 -5.95 4.40 1.24
CA THR A 114 -5.03 4.21 0.10
C THR A 114 -4.52 2.78 0.09
N TRP A 115 -4.06 2.27 -1.06
CA TRP A 115 -3.50 0.93 -1.15
C TRP A 115 -2.33 0.68 -0.18
N LEU A 116 -1.48 1.70 0.02
CA LEU A 116 -0.31 1.62 0.92
C LEU A 116 -0.67 1.65 2.40
N LEU A 117 -1.82 2.21 2.75
CA LEU A 117 -2.24 2.39 4.14
C LEU A 117 -3.52 1.61 4.45
N ARG A 118 -3.85 0.60 3.65
CA ARG A 118 -4.78 -0.50 3.96
C ARG A 118 -3.89 -1.74 4.28
N ASP A 119 -4.38 -2.72 5.03
CA ASP A 119 -3.68 -4.01 5.34
C ASP A 119 -2.71 -4.08 6.52
N SER A 120 -2.34 -5.29 6.96
CA SER A 120 -1.52 -5.56 8.16
C SER A 120 -0.12 -6.06 7.83
N ILE A 121 0.78 -6.11 8.83
CA ILE A 121 2.07 -6.80 8.67
C ILE A 121 1.81 -8.31 8.54
N PRO A 122 2.42 -9.02 7.57
CA PRO A 122 2.33 -10.47 7.48
C PRO A 122 2.87 -11.17 8.71
N GLY A 123 2.12 -12.17 9.21
CA GLY A 123 2.57 -13.15 10.19
C GLY A 123 2.84 -14.53 9.58
N ALA A 124 3.40 -15.45 10.37
CA ALA A 124 3.71 -16.81 9.92
C ALA A 124 2.47 -17.58 9.38
N GLU A 125 1.30 -17.33 9.94
CA GLU A 125 0.04 -17.91 9.48
C GLU A 125 -0.33 -17.46 8.06
N ASP A 126 -0.05 -16.20 7.71
CA ASP A 126 -0.34 -15.69 6.38
C ASP A 126 0.50 -16.44 5.33
N PHE A 127 1.80 -16.64 5.58
CA PHE A 127 2.69 -17.41 4.71
C PHE A 127 2.24 -18.86 4.58
N ALA A 128 1.81 -19.49 5.68
CA ALA A 128 1.28 -20.84 5.67
C ALA A 128 -0.01 -20.95 4.83
N ASN A 129 -0.94 -19.99 5.00
CA ASN A 129 -2.19 -19.92 4.24
C ASN A 129 -1.95 -19.66 2.75
N ALA A 130 -0.99 -18.80 2.42
CA ALA A 130 -0.62 -18.54 1.02
C ALA A 130 0.11 -19.72 0.36
N GLY A 131 0.59 -20.68 1.15
CA GLY A 131 1.29 -21.88 0.67
C GLY A 131 2.63 -21.58 0.01
N VAL A 132 3.19 -20.41 0.25
CA VAL A 132 4.50 -19.98 -0.26
C VAL A 132 5.55 -20.13 0.84
N LYS A 133 6.71 -20.68 0.46
CA LYS A 133 7.86 -20.90 1.35
C LYS A 133 8.89 -19.80 1.19
#